data_AF-A0A518JQ69-F1
#
_entry.id   AF-A0A518JQ69-F1
#
_cell.length_a   1.000
_cell.length_b   1.000
_cell.length_c   1.000
_cell.angle_alpha   90.00
_cell.angle_beta   90.00
_cell.angle_gamma   90.00
#
_symmetry.space_group_name_H-M   'P 1'
#
loop_
_entity.id
_entity.type
_entity.pdbx_description
1 polymer ?
#
loop_
_entity_poly.entity_id
_entity_poly.type
_entity_poly.pdbx_seq_one_letter_code
_entity_poly.pdbx_strand_id
1 'polypeptide(L)'
;MRTYSFENSEIEVHFRPFGVFLWLLAGFEVRVGGRTYIPKFDTAGFNTQTNFQLRSGDKELSGVVRSLGPMWLLPRMRYVVRVDDSEIATDAQTLQRWYLSYFMWGLVFATCMLAVIGAIVVLMIVFRLVQS
;
A
#
# COMPACT_ATOMS: atom_id res chain seq x y z
N MET A 1 6.89 2.14 -11.43
CA MET A 1 6.81 1.01 -12.38
C MET A 1 8.19 0.42 -12.54
N ARG A 2 8.34 -0.90 -12.39
CA ARG A 2 9.58 -1.63 -12.65
C ARG A 2 9.25 -2.77 -13.60
N THR A 3 10.09 -3.01 -14.60
CA THR A 3 9.89 -4.07 -15.59
C THR A 3 11.01 -5.09 -15.45
N TYR A 4 10.64 -6.37 -15.47
CA TYR A 4 11.56 -7.49 -15.45
C TYR A 4 11.33 -8.35 -16.69
N SER A 5 12.39 -8.83 -17.31
CA SER A 5 12.30 -9.76 -18.43
C SER A 5 12.56 -11.19 -17.98
N PHE A 6 11.73 -12.12 -18.43
CA PHE A 6 11.88 -13.55 -18.17
C PHE A 6 11.41 -14.35 -19.38
N GLU A 7 12.30 -15.16 -19.98
CA GLU A 7 12.00 -16.05 -21.11
C GLU A 7 11.13 -15.37 -22.21
N ASN A 8 11.56 -14.19 -22.69
CA ASN A 8 10.86 -13.36 -23.68
C ASN A 8 9.51 -12.76 -23.26
N SER A 9 9.12 -12.90 -21.98
CA SER A 9 7.97 -12.21 -21.40
C SER A 9 8.43 -11.01 -20.55
N GLU A 10 7.67 -9.92 -20.63
CA GLU A 10 7.85 -8.77 -19.76
C GLU A 10 6.86 -8.81 -18.59
N ILE A 11 7.40 -8.68 -17.38
CA ILE A 11 6.68 -8.64 -16.13
C ILE A 11 6.80 -7.22 -15.58
N GLU A 12 5.73 -6.46 -15.72
CA GLU A 12 5.66 -5.11 -15.18
C GLU A 12 5.07 -5.15 -13.77
N VAL A 13 5.80 -4.64 -12.80
CA VAL A 13 5.36 -4.55 -11.41
C VAL A 13 5.11 -3.09 -11.07
N HIS A 14 3.86 -2.79 -10.73
CA HIS A 14 3.39 -1.46 -10.39
C HIS A 14 2.86 -1.43 -8.96
N PHE A 15 3.47 -0.61 -8.11
CA PHE A 15 2.92 -0.41 -6.78
C PHE A 15 1.69 0.51 -6.82
N ARG A 16 0.53 0.02 -6.40
CA ARG A 16 -0.73 0.75 -6.43
C ARG A 16 -1.36 0.85 -5.04
N PRO A 17 -1.62 2.05 -4.52
CA PRO A 17 -2.46 2.23 -3.34
C PRO A 17 -3.94 1.99 -3.71
N PHE A 18 -4.69 1.28 -2.86
CA PHE A 18 -6.12 1.00 -3.07
C PHE A 18 -7.03 2.19 -2.71
N GLY A 19 -6.46 3.38 -2.57
CA GLY A 19 -7.18 4.62 -2.34
C GLY A 19 -6.21 5.78 -2.20
N VAL A 20 -6.73 7.00 -2.27
CA VAL A 20 -5.92 8.23 -2.18
C VAL A 20 -5.30 8.41 -0.78
N PHE A 21 -5.90 7.80 0.26
CA PHE A 21 -5.62 8.14 1.66
C PHE A 21 -5.03 7.00 2.50
N LEU A 22 -5.13 5.75 2.05
CA LEU A 22 -4.72 4.57 2.80
C LEU A 22 -3.60 3.83 2.08
N TRP A 23 -2.40 4.39 2.16
CA TRP A 23 -1.18 3.72 1.70
C TRP A 23 -0.89 2.39 2.41
N LEU A 24 -1.49 2.18 3.59
CA LEU A 24 -1.47 0.90 4.31
C LEU A 24 -2.21 -0.20 3.54
N LEU A 25 -3.19 0.17 2.71
CA LEU A 25 -3.90 -0.73 1.81
C LEU A 25 -3.32 -0.57 0.41
N ALA A 26 -2.05 -0.91 0.23
CA ALA A 26 -1.38 -0.81 -1.06
C ALA A 26 -0.74 -2.14 -1.41
N GLY A 27 -0.69 -2.45 -2.71
CA GLY A 27 -0.16 -3.72 -3.19
C GLY A 27 0.48 -3.60 -4.56
N PHE A 28 1.06 -4.70 -5.03
CA PHE A 28 1.73 -4.76 -6.32
C PHE A 28 0.76 -5.23 -7.40
N GLU A 29 0.33 -4.33 -8.27
CA GLU A 29 -0.32 -4.71 -9.53
C GLU A 29 0.75 -5.28 -10.46
N VAL A 30 0.47 -6.43 -11.08
CA VAL A 30 1.40 -7.09 -11.99
C VAL A 30 0.77 -7.13 -13.38
N ARG A 31 1.50 -6.72 -14.40
CA ARG A 31 1.06 -6.83 -15.80
C ARG A 31 2.01 -7.72 -16.58
N VAL A 32 1.43 -8.69 -17.30
CA VAL A 32 2.17 -9.63 -18.14
C VAL A 32 1.40 -9.83 -19.43
N GLY A 33 2.04 -9.57 -20.57
CA GLY A 33 1.44 -9.80 -21.90
C GLY A 33 0.08 -9.11 -22.10
N GLY A 34 -0.11 -7.91 -21.56
CA GLY A 34 -1.37 -7.15 -21.62
C GLY A 34 -2.45 -7.57 -20.62
N ARG A 35 -2.25 -8.63 -19.83
CA ARG A 35 -3.14 -9.00 -18.71
C ARG A 35 -2.71 -8.29 -17.43
N THR A 36 -3.67 -7.80 -16.67
CA THR A 36 -3.44 -7.14 -15.38
C THR A 36 -3.92 -8.02 -14.24
N TYR A 37 -3.04 -8.27 -13.27
CA TYR A 37 -3.28 -9.05 -12.06
C TYR A 37 -3.30 -8.14 -10.84
N ILE A 38 -4.32 -8.30 -10.00
CA ILE A 38 -4.60 -7.45 -8.85
C ILE A 38 -4.07 -8.13 -7.57
N PRO A 39 -3.41 -7.40 -6.66
CA PRO A 39 -2.91 -7.98 -5.42
C PRO A 39 -4.05 -8.45 -4.51
N LYS A 40 -3.81 -9.56 -3.84
CA LYS A 40 -4.62 -10.09 -2.75
C LYS A 40 -3.92 -9.76 -1.42
N PHE A 41 -4.71 -9.30 -0.46
CA PHE A 41 -4.23 -9.03 0.89
C PHE A 41 -4.31 -10.29 1.73
N ASP A 42 -3.28 -10.52 2.54
CA ASP A 42 -3.31 -11.58 3.56
C ASP A 42 -4.33 -11.21 4.66
N THR A 43 -4.80 -12.19 5.44
CA THR A 43 -5.83 -12.00 6.48
C THR A 43 -5.43 -10.97 7.54
N ALA A 44 -4.12 -10.81 7.76
CA ALA A 44 -3.56 -9.79 8.65
C ALA A 44 -3.37 -8.41 7.99
N GLY A 45 -3.56 -8.28 6.67
CA GLY A 45 -3.50 -7.00 5.93
C GLY A 45 -2.11 -6.40 5.74
N PHE A 46 -1.06 -6.98 6.34
CA PHE A 46 0.30 -6.42 6.32
C PHE A 46 1.16 -6.88 5.15
N ASN A 47 0.82 -8.02 4.56
CA ASN A 47 1.51 -8.56 3.38
C ASN A 47 0.55 -8.60 2.19
N THR A 48 1.10 -8.32 1.01
CA THR A 48 0.39 -8.46 -0.26
C THR A 48 1.06 -9.51 -1.13
N GLN A 49 0.22 -10.30 -1.81
CA GLN A 49 0.68 -11.21 -2.84
C GLN A 49 -0.14 -11.02 -4.12
N THR A 50 0.53 -11.10 -5.26
CA THR A 50 -0.11 -11.04 -6.56
C THR A 50 0.32 -12.24 -7.36
N ASN A 51 -0.59 -13.19 -7.53
CA ASN A 51 -0.37 -14.35 -8.36
C ASN A 51 -0.67 -13.97 -9.81
N PHE A 52 0.23 -14.31 -10.71
CA PHE A 52 0.10 -14.08 -12.14
C PHE A 52 0.45 -15.35 -12.92
N GLN A 53 0.00 -15.43 -14.15
CA GLN A 53 0.38 -16.49 -15.07
C GLN A 53 1.14 -15.87 -16.24
N LEU A 54 2.20 -16.55 -16.67
CA LEU A 54 2.97 -16.19 -17.85
C LEU A 54 3.07 -17.39 -18.77
N ARG A 55 3.12 -17.13 -20.08
CA ARG A 55 3.24 -18.18 -21.08
C ARG A 55 4.63 -18.11 -21.69
N SER A 56 5.41 -19.17 -21.51
CA SER A 56 6.72 -19.33 -22.13
C SER A 56 6.62 -20.46 -23.16
N GLY A 57 6.51 -20.10 -24.44
CA GLY A 57 6.22 -21.04 -25.52
C GLY A 57 4.89 -21.78 -25.32
N ASP A 58 4.95 -23.11 -25.20
CA ASP A 58 3.80 -23.99 -24.95
C ASP A 58 3.53 -24.28 -23.47
N LYS A 59 4.34 -23.72 -22.56
CA LYS A 59 4.16 -23.91 -21.12
C LYS A 59 3.56 -22.67 -20.45
N GLU A 60 2.64 -22.90 -19.53
CA GLU A 60 2.10 -21.88 -18.64
C GLU A 60 2.81 -22.00 -17.29
N LEU A 61 3.52 -20.93 -16.89
CA LEU A 61 4.29 -20.87 -15.65
C LEU A 61 3.57 -19.95 -14.66
N SER A 62 3.61 -20.31 -13.37
CA SER A 62 2.90 -19.57 -12.33
C SER A 62 3.86 -18.63 -11.61
N GLY A 63 3.57 -17.34 -11.64
CA GLY A 63 4.35 -16.32 -10.96
C GLY A 63 3.67 -15.79 -9.71
N VAL A 64 4.47 -15.35 -8.74
CA VAL A 64 4.01 -14.61 -7.58
C VAL A 64 4.91 -13.42 -7.29
N VAL A 65 4.28 -12.26 -7.10
CA VAL A 65 4.94 -11.09 -6.51
C VAL A 65 4.48 -10.97 -5.06
N ARG A 66 5.41 -11.08 -4.11
CA ARG A 66 5.09 -11.04 -2.68
C ARG A 66 5.86 -9.91 -1.99
N SER A 67 5.20 -9.19 -1.09
CA SER A 67 5.87 -8.24 -0.21
C SER A 67 6.67 -8.95 0.87
N LEU A 68 7.90 -8.49 1.14
CA LEU A 68 8.84 -9.14 2.06
C LEU A 68 8.70 -8.70 3.52
N GLY A 69 7.85 -7.72 3.82
CA GLY A 69 7.60 -7.33 5.20
C GLY A 69 6.65 -6.15 5.32
N PRO A 70 6.18 -5.89 6.55
CA PRO A 70 5.29 -4.79 6.81
C PRO A 70 6.02 -3.46 6.64
N MET A 71 5.31 -2.46 6.15
CA MET A 71 5.87 -1.17 5.78
C MET A 71 5.96 -0.27 7.03
N TRP A 72 6.97 -0.49 7.87
CA TRP A 72 7.17 0.26 9.12
C TRP A 72 8.06 1.48 8.90
N LEU A 73 7.58 2.66 9.29
CA LEU A 73 8.23 3.99 9.27
C LEU A 73 8.66 4.56 7.91
N LEU A 74 9.12 3.74 6.96
CA LEU A 74 9.58 4.20 5.66
C LEU A 74 8.58 3.84 4.57
N PRO A 75 8.29 4.75 3.63
CA PRO A 75 7.35 4.52 2.53
C PRO A 75 7.99 3.66 1.45
N ARG A 76 8.70 2.60 1.81
CA ARG A 76 9.40 1.70 0.89
C ARG A 76 8.89 0.29 1.12
N MET A 77 8.31 -0.29 0.09
CA MET A 77 7.84 -1.67 0.11
C MET A 77 8.82 -2.54 -0.66
N ARG A 78 9.45 -3.48 0.06
CA ARG A 78 10.27 -4.52 -0.53
C ARG A 78 9.38 -5.64 -1.06
N TYR A 79 9.72 -6.15 -2.23
CA TYR A 79 9.02 -7.26 -2.85
C TYR A 79 9.99 -8.20 -3.55
N VAL A 80 9.53 -9.44 -3.69
CA VAL A 80 10.19 -10.48 -4.47
C VAL A 80 9.28 -10.90 -5.61
N VAL A 81 9.87 -11.10 -6.78
CA VAL A 81 9.24 -11.67 -7.97
C VAL A 81 9.75 -13.10 -8.12
N ARG A 82 8.84 -14.07 -8.01
CA ARG A 82 9.12 -15.48 -8.23
C ARG A 82 8.28 -16.01 -9.37
N VAL A 83 8.85 -16.94 -10.12
CA VAL A 83 8.16 -17.73 -11.15
C VAL A 83 8.48 -19.18 -10.86
N ASP A 84 7.42 -19.97 -10.68
CA ASP A 84 7.45 -21.29 -10.07
C ASP A 84 8.27 -21.27 -8.76
N ASP A 85 9.39 -22.00 -8.72
CA ASP A 85 10.30 -22.03 -7.56
C ASP A 85 11.55 -21.15 -7.72
N SER A 86 11.65 -20.39 -8.81
CA SER A 86 12.82 -19.55 -9.09
C SER A 86 12.58 -18.10 -8.70
N GLU A 87 13.52 -17.53 -7.95
CA GLU A 87 13.54 -16.09 -7.66
C GLU A 87 14.17 -15.33 -8.83
N ILE A 88 13.37 -14.51 -9.49
CA ILE A 88 13.81 -13.69 -10.63
C ILE A 88 14.49 -12.43 -10.14
N ALA A 89 13.84 -11.74 -9.19
CA ALA A 89 14.31 -10.47 -8.70
C ALA A 89 13.76 -10.16 -7.31
N THR A 90 14.54 -9.43 -6.52
CA THR A 90 14.12 -8.76 -5.30
C THR A 90 14.40 -7.27 -5.44
N ASP A 91 13.38 -6.44 -5.20
CA ASP A 91 13.48 -4.98 -5.37
C ASP A 91 12.63 -4.24 -4.32
N ALA A 92 12.74 -2.92 -4.30
CA ALA A 92 11.98 -2.03 -3.43
C ALA A 92 11.38 -0.88 -4.22
N GLN A 93 10.07 -0.66 -4.06
CA GLN A 93 9.41 0.53 -4.59
C GLN A 93 9.07 1.50 -3.47
N THR A 94 9.38 2.78 -3.71
CA THR A 94 8.99 3.86 -2.80
C THR A 94 7.58 4.31 -3.14
N LEU A 95 6.72 4.41 -2.13
CA LEU A 95 5.39 4.95 -2.27
C LEU A 95 5.45 6.42 -2.63
N GLN A 96 4.85 6.75 -3.75
CA GLN A 96 4.58 8.13 -4.08
C GLN A 96 3.44 8.65 -3.20
N ARG A 97 3.54 9.93 -2.79
CA ARG A 97 2.51 10.64 -2.00
C ARG A 97 2.21 10.06 -0.62
N TRP A 98 3.13 9.28 -0.04
CA TRP A 98 3.01 8.75 1.33
C TRP A 98 2.74 9.87 2.36
N TYR A 99 3.35 11.04 2.17
CA TYR A 99 3.20 12.22 3.03
C TYR A 99 1.76 12.75 3.06
N LEU A 100 0.97 12.52 2.01
CA LEU A 100 -0.41 13.01 1.91
C LEU A 100 -1.30 12.38 2.98
N SER A 101 -1.07 11.09 3.28
CA SER A 101 -1.76 10.39 4.34
C SER A 101 -1.38 10.90 5.73
N TYR A 102 -0.09 11.18 5.98
CA TYR A 102 0.35 11.78 7.25
C TYR A 102 -0.23 13.19 7.43
N PHE A 103 -0.26 13.98 6.36
CA PHE A 103 -0.87 15.30 6.36
C PHE A 103 -2.36 15.25 6.68
N MET A 104 -3.09 14.29 6.09
CA MET A 104 -4.52 14.08 6.39
C MET A 104 -4.77 13.66 7.83
N TRP A 105 -3.98 12.72 8.36
CA TRP A 105 -4.04 12.36 9.78
C TRP A 105 -3.73 13.54 10.69
N GLY A 106 -2.75 14.38 10.34
CA GLY A 106 -2.44 15.61 11.05
C GLY A 106 -3.61 16.61 11.04
N LEU A 107 -4.30 16.76 9.90
CA LEU A 107 -5.49 17.60 9.78
C LEU A 107 -6.65 17.11 10.64
N VAL A 108 -6.92 15.80 10.63
CA VAL A 108 -7.94 15.18 11.49
C VAL A 108 -7.61 15.43 12.95
N PHE A 109 -6.36 15.18 13.35
CA PHE A 109 -5.90 15.40 14.71
C PHE A 109 -6.02 16.86 15.15
N ALA A 110 -5.59 17.81 14.30
CA ALA A 110 -5.71 19.24 14.58
C ALA A 110 -7.18 19.66 14.73
N THR A 111 -8.06 19.16 13.87
CA THR A 111 -9.51 19.44 13.95
C THR A 111 -10.10 18.89 15.25
N CYS A 112 -9.74 17.66 15.64
CA CYS A 112 -10.16 17.07 16.90
C CYS A 112 -9.65 17.87 18.11
N MET A 113 -8.38 18.32 18.11
CA MET A 113 -7.86 19.17 19.19
C MET A 113 -8.63 20.48 19.31
N LEU A 114 -8.90 21.16 18.19
CA LEU A 114 -9.68 22.40 18.22
C LEU A 114 -11.10 22.18 18.75
N ALA A 115 -11.75 21.08 18.36
CA ALA A 115 -13.07 20.72 18.87
C ALA A 115 -13.05 20.47 20.40
N VAL A 116 -12.03 19.76 20.90
CA VAL A 116 -11.87 19.52 22.34
C VAL A 116 -11.63 20.82 23.11
N ILE A 117 -10.74 21.69 22.61
CA ILE A 117 -10.48 23.00 23.23
C ILE A 117 -11.76 23.83 23.26
N GLY A 118 -12.49 23.89 22.14
CA GLY A 118 -13.78 24.57 22.07
C GLY A 118 -14.80 24.05 23.08
N ALA A 119 -14.91 22.73 23.22
CA ALA A 119 -15.79 22.10 24.21
C ALA A 119 -15.42 22.46 25.66
N ILE A 120 -14.11 22.51 25.97
CA ILE A 120 -13.62 22.92 27.29
C ILE A 120 -14.00 24.38 27.59
N VAL A 121 -13.80 25.29 26.64
CA VAL A 121 -14.16 26.71 26.80
C VAL A 121 -15.66 26.88 27.05
N VAL A 122 -16.49 26.18 26.27
CA VAL A 122 -17.95 26.20 26.46
C VAL A 122 -18.33 25.69 27.85
N LEU A 123 -17.75 24.57 28.30
CA LEU A 123 -17.96 24.04 29.65
C LEU A 123 -17.58 25.05 30.74
N MET A 124 -16.45 25.73 30.59
CA MET A 124 -16.01 26.76 31.55
C MET A 124 -17.00 27.94 31.63
N ILE A 125 -17.53 28.38 30.47
CA ILE A 125 -18.52 29.46 30.41
C ILE A 125 -19.82 29.03 31.10
N VAL A 126 -20.34 27.85 30.76
CA VAL A 126 -21.57 27.31 31.38
C VAL A 126 -21.39 27.16 32.89
N PHE A 127 -20.25 26.62 33.34
CA PHE A 127 -19.96 26.47 34.75
C PHE A 127 -19.95 27.81 35.49
N ARG A 128 -19.32 28.85 34.90
CA ARG A 128 -19.33 30.21 35.45
C ARG A 128 -20.74 30.80 35.54
N LEU A 129 -21.57 30.60 34.52
CA LEU A 129 -22.96 31.09 34.48
C LEU A 129 -23.87 30.38 35.48
N VAL A 130 -23.64 29.10 35.77
CA VAL A 130 -24.41 28.35 36.77
C VAL A 130 -24.01 28.76 38.21
N GLN A 131 -22.77 29.22 38.40
CA GLN A 131 -22.28 29.68 39.70
C GLN A 131 -22.63 31.14 40.03
N SER A 132 -23.04 31.95 39.05
CA SER A 132 -23.49 33.33 39.21
C SER A 132 -24.99 33.41 39.45
#